data_AF-A0A9X7NYX7-F1
#
_entry.id   AF-A0A9X7NYX7-F1
#
_cell.length_a   1.000
_cell.length_b   1.000
_cell.length_c   1.000
_cell.angle_alpha   90.00
_cell.angle_beta   90.00
_cell.angle_gamma   90.00
#
_symmetry.space_group_name_H-M   'P 1'
#
loop_
_entity.id
_entity.type
_entity.pdbx_description
1 polymer ?
#
loop_
_entity_poly.entity_id
_entity_poly.type
_entity_poly.pdbx_seq_one_letter_code
_entity_poly.pdbx_strand_id
1 'polypeptide(L)'
;MSTASDSLNNRGIGAPATGWASTRDTGMKPTEPIPLRQTRTRRTVDLSPAQHRGLDLWQRDAADRVGCARITGQEVMTALIDQLLADPELSAQIIRTLRSRR
;
A
#
# COMPACT_ATOMS: atom_id res chain seq x y z
N MET A 1 56.41 6.22 -8.61
CA MET A 1 55.93 6.69 -7.30
C MET A 1 55.95 8.21 -7.34
N SER A 2 54.81 8.84 -7.65
CA SER A 2 54.72 10.30 -7.82
C SER A 2 54.01 10.91 -6.62
N THR A 3 54.69 11.82 -5.94
CA THR A 3 54.16 12.66 -4.87
C THR A 3 53.31 13.77 -5.48
N ALA A 4 52.00 13.69 -5.32
CA ALA A 4 51.10 14.79 -5.66
C ALA A 4 50.96 15.72 -4.45
N SER A 5 51.42 16.96 -4.64
CA SER A 5 51.11 18.13 -3.83
C SER A 5 49.60 18.28 -3.63
N ASP A 6 49.17 18.81 -2.50
CA ASP A 6 48.89 20.25 -2.37
C ASP A 6 48.14 20.51 -1.05
N SER A 7 48.57 21.53 -0.32
CA SER A 7 47.89 22.00 0.88
C SER A 7 47.82 23.51 0.79
N LEU A 8 46.65 24.02 0.43
CA LEU A 8 46.32 25.43 0.61
C LEU A 8 44.99 25.57 1.34
N ASN A 9 45.20 25.98 2.58
CA ASN A 9 44.27 26.54 3.53
C ASN A 9 43.55 27.75 2.91
N ASN A 10 42.22 27.82 2.99
CA ASN A 10 41.55 29.12 2.97
C ASN A 10 40.37 29.16 3.95
N ARG A 11 40.41 30.20 4.78
CA ARG A 11 39.62 30.45 5.97
C ARG A 11 38.74 31.66 5.66
N GLY A 12 37.44 31.56 5.85
CA GLY A 12 36.48 32.67 5.75
C GLY A 12 35.14 32.23 6.35
N ILE A 13 34.93 32.40 7.66
CA ILE A 13 34.20 33.52 8.31
C ILE A 13 32.67 33.44 8.08
N GLY A 14 31.91 33.28 9.18
CA GLY A 14 30.46 33.46 9.19
C GLY A 14 29.70 33.02 10.46
N ALA A 15 29.99 33.67 11.60
CA ALA A 15 29.07 34.07 12.70
C ALA A 15 28.15 33.03 13.43
N PRO A 16 27.75 33.31 14.70
CA PRO A 16 27.25 32.32 15.66
C PRO A 16 25.74 32.09 15.54
N ALA A 17 25.33 30.81 15.59
CA ALA A 17 23.92 30.46 15.75
C ALA A 17 23.49 30.76 17.19
N THR A 18 22.85 31.93 17.31
CA THR A 18 21.98 32.42 18.36
C THR A 18 21.17 31.31 19.03
N GLY A 19 21.12 31.37 20.36
CA GLY A 19 20.38 30.44 21.20
C GLY A 19 18.89 30.40 20.88
N TRP A 20 18.36 29.19 20.88
CA TRP A 20 16.93 28.92 21.01
C TRP A 20 16.70 28.09 22.27
N ALA A 21 16.73 28.75 23.41
CA ALA A 21 16.02 28.26 24.59
C ALA A 21 14.54 28.63 24.42
N SER A 22 13.79 27.82 23.68
CA SER A 22 12.33 27.93 23.66
C SER A 22 11.78 27.31 24.95
N THR A 23 11.34 28.16 25.87
CA THR A 23 10.42 27.82 26.94
C THR A 23 9.22 27.11 26.34
N ARG A 24 9.02 25.84 26.70
CA ARG A 24 7.83 25.07 26.30
C ARG A 24 6.66 25.61 27.12
N ASP A 25 5.92 26.52 26.51
CA ASP A 25 4.63 26.99 26.98
C ASP A 25 3.65 25.80 27.06
N THR A 26 3.13 25.57 28.27
CA THR A 26 2.27 24.43 28.59
C THR A 26 0.84 24.77 28.18
N GLY A 27 0.55 24.65 26.88
CA GLY A 27 -0.76 24.97 26.29
C GLY A 27 -1.29 23.87 25.38
N MET A 28 -1.22 22.59 25.77
CA MET A 28 -1.90 21.53 25.00
C MET A 28 -3.39 21.52 25.32
N LYS A 29 -4.18 21.99 24.36
CA LYS A 29 -5.64 21.84 24.28
C LYS A 29 -5.98 20.34 24.24
N PRO A 30 -7.11 19.88 24.80
CA PRO A 30 -7.50 18.47 24.77
C PRO A 30 -7.47 17.94 23.33
N THR A 31 -6.54 17.01 23.05
CA THR A 31 -6.44 16.32 21.77
C THR A 31 -7.72 15.54 21.55
N GLU A 32 -8.45 15.86 20.48
CA GLU A 32 -9.61 15.07 20.06
C GLU A 32 -9.22 13.59 19.97
N PRO A 33 -10.11 12.67 20.42
CA PRO A 33 -9.80 11.25 20.42
C PRO A 33 -9.48 10.81 19.00
N ILE A 34 -8.24 10.37 18.78
CA ILE A 34 -7.80 9.79 17.51
C ILE A 34 -8.77 8.65 17.20
N PRO A 35 -9.48 8.68 16.07
CA PRO A 35 -10.42 7.61 15.74
C PRO A 35 -9.65 6.29 15.73
N LEU A 36 -10.09 5.36 16.59
CA LEU A 36 -9.54 4.01 16.70
C LEU A 36 -9.49 3.43 15.28
N ARG A 37 -8.28 3.19 14.77
CA ARG A 37 -8.06 2.55 13.46
C ARG A 37 -8.90 1.29 13.43
N GLN A 38 -9.88 1.24 12.53
CA GLN A 38 -10.65 0.02 12.30
C GLN A 38 -9.67 -1.12 11.99
N THR A 39 -9.74 -2.19 12.77
CA THR A 39 -8.88 -3.37 12.58
C THR A 39 -9.24 -4.02 11.26
N ARG A 40 -8.35 -3.93 10.27
CA ARG A 40 -8.55 -4.55 8.96
C ARG A 40 -8.35 -6.06 9.05
N THR A 41 -9.42 -6.84 8.85
CA THR A 41 -9.31 -8.29 8.66
C THR A 41 -8.74 -8.60 7.28
N ARG A 42 -7.80 -9.55 7.21
CA ARG A 42 -7.13 -9.97 5.96
C ARG A 42 -7.42 -11.43 5.65
N ARG A 43 -7.58 -11.73 4.37
CA ARG A 43 -7.65 -13.09 3.81
C ARG A 43 -6.60 -13.19 2.71
N THR A 44 -5.81 -14.27 2.72
CA THR A 44 -4.78 -14.56 1.73
C THR A 44 -5.20 -15.78 0.91
N VAL A 45 -4.81 -15.81 -0.37
CA VAL A 45 -5.12 -16.91 -1.29
C VAL A 45 -3.82 -17.38 -1.92
N ASP A 46 -3.56 -18.67 -1.83
CA ASP A 46 -2.42 -19.29 -2.50
C ASP A 46 -2.78 -19.51 -3.97
N LEU A 47 -1.95 -18.98 -4.86
CA LEU A 47 -2.10 -19.10 -6.29
C LEU A 47 -0.87 -19.82 -6.85
N SER A 48 -1.10 -20.79 -7.74
CA SER A 48 -0.01 -21.34 -8.55
C SER A 48 0.58 -20.25 -9.45
N PRO A 49 1.85 -20.38 -9.91
CA PRO A 49 2.45 -19.42 -10.84
C PRO A 49 1.67 -19.24 -12.15
N ALA A 50 0.91 -20.26 -12.57
CA ALA A 50 0.03 -20.18 -13.73
C ALA A 50 -1.20 -19.31 -13.44
N GLN A 51 -1.84 -19.48 -12.28
CA GLN A 51 -2.99 -18.68 -11.87
C GLN A 51 -2.62 -17.21 -11.66
N HIS A 52 -1.47 -16.93 -11.03
CA HIS A 52 -1.00 -15.55 -10.84
C HIS A 52 -0.83 -14.83 -12.18
N ARG A 53 -0.12 -15.45 -13.13
CA ARG A 53 0.07 -14.88 -14.47
C ARG A 53 -1.23 -14.72 -15.24
N GLY A 54 -2.13 -15.70 -15.13
CA GLY A 54 -3.46 -15.62 -15.76
C GLY A 54 -4.27 -14.44 -15.22
N LEU A 55 -4.23 -14.21 -13.91
CA LEU A 55 -4.89 -13.07 -13.28
C LEU A 55 -4.28 -11.73 -13.72
N ASP A 56 -2.96 -11.62 -13.76
CA ASP A 56 -2.27 -10.39 -14.20
C ASP A 56 -2.63 -10.01 -15.64
N LEU A 57 -2.74 -11.00 -16.53
CA LEU A 57 -3.15 -10.77 -17.92
C LEU A 57 -4.61 -10.32 -18.01
N TRP A 58 -5.50 -11.00 -17.30
CA TRP A 58 -6.91 -10.63 -17.25
C TRP A 58 -7.12 -9.21 -16.68
N GLN A 59 -6.35 -8.82 -15.66
CA GLN A 59 -6.45 -7.47 -15.06
C GLN A 59 -6.10 -6.36 -16.03
N ARG A 60 -5.10 -6.57 -16.91
CA ARG A 60 -4.72 -5.60 -17.94
C ARG A 60 -5.85 -5.44 -18.95
N ASP A 61 -6.34 -6.54 -19.51
CA ASP A 61 -7.46 -6.54 -20.45
C ASP A 61 -8.73 -5.96 -19.83
N ALA A 62 -9.03 -6.27 -18.56
CA ALA A 62 -10.15 -5.70 -17.85
C ALA A 62 -9.98 -4.18 -17.60
N ALA A 63 -8.77 -3.71 -17.29
CA ALA A 63 -8.48 -2.29 -17.11
C ALA A 63 -8.70 -1.51 -18.42
N ASP A 64 -8.24 -2.08 -19.54
CA ASP A 64 -8.44 -1.52 -20.88
C ASP A 64 -9.93 -1.41 -21.21
N ARG A 65 -10.74 -2.43 -20.88
CA ARG A 65 -12.20 -2.42 -21.11
C ARG A 65 -12.95 -1.42 -20.25
N VAL A 66 -12.55 -1.26 -18.99
CA VAL A 66 -13.16 -0.31 -18.05
C VAL A 66 -12.67 1.12 -18.31
N GLY A 67 -11.55 1.29 -19.02
CA GLY A 67 -10.94 2.59 -19.28
C GLY A 67 -10.18 3.15 -18.09
N CYS A 68 -9.63 2.29 -17.22
CA CYS A 68 -8.82 2.70 -16.07
C CYS A 68 -7.35 2.32 -16.26
N ALA A 69 -6.45 3.01 -15.56
CA ALA A 69 -5.01 2.79 -15.70
C ALA A 69 -4.55 1.43 -15.19
N ARG A 70 -5.24 0.86 -14.19
CA ARG A 70 -4.96 -0.47 -13.64
C ARG A 70 -6.14 -0.99 -12.85
N ILE A 71 -6.24 -2.32 -12.81
CA ILE A 71 -7.07 -3.06 -11.85
C ILE A 71 -6.12 -3.88 -10.97
N THR A 72 -6.26 -3.76 -9.66
CA THR A 72 -5.44 -4.45 -8.66
C THR A 72 -6.07 -5.77 -8.23
N GLY A 73 -5.24 -6.72 -7.76
CA GLY A 73 -5.74 -7.96 -7.17
C GLY A 73 -6.72 -7.73 -6.02
N GLN A 74 -6.51 -6.67 -5.23
CA GLN A 74 -7.42 -6.32 -4.15
C GLN A 74 -8.81 -5.94 -4.66
N GLU A 75 -8.91 -5.09 -5.68
CA GLU A 75 -10.19 -4.68 -6.26
C GLU A 75 -10.95 -5.87 -6.83
N VAL A 76 -10.24 -6.78 -7.51
CA VAL A 76 -10.82 -8.02 -8.02
C VAL A 76 -11.37 -8.87 -6.89
N MET A 77 -10.57 -9.12 -5.84
CA MET A 77 -10.99 -9.95 -4.72
C MET A 77 -12.17 -9.32 -3.97
N THR A 78 -12.17 -8.00 -3.77
CA THR A 78 -13.29 -7.29 -3.14
C THR A 78 -14.56 -7.42 -3.99
N ALA A 79 -14.50 -7.15 -5.29
CA ALA A 79 -15.65 -7.26 -6.18
C ALA A 79 -16.21 -8.69 -6.22
N LEU A 80 -15.35 -9.71 -6.26
CA LEU A 80 -15.78 -11.12 -6.24
C LEU A 80 -16.45 -11.50 -4.91
N ILE A 81 -15.95 -10.99 -3.78
CA ILE A 81 -16.56 -11.23 -2.47
C ILE A 81 -17.91 -10.53 -2.38
N ASP A 82 -17.99 -9.28 -2.82
CA ASP A 82 -19.25 -8.51 -2.80
C ASP A 82 -20.31 -9.20 -3.66
N GLN A 83 -19.95 -9.66 -4.86
CA GLN A 83 -20.84 -10.43 -5.72
C GLN A 83 -21.25 -11.76 -5.07
N LEU A 84 -20.32 -12.52 -4.50
CA LEU A 84 -20.63 -13.78 -3.82
C LEU A 84 -21.62 -13.61 -2.66
N LEU A 85 -21.53 -12.49 -1.93
CA LEU A 85 -22.39 -12.22 -0.78
C LEU A 85 -23.75 -11.62 -1.17
N ALA A 86 -23.85 -10.97 -2.33
CA ALA A 86 -25.08 -10.35 -2.81
C ALA A 86 -25.90 -11.23 -3.77
N ASP A 87 -25.25 -12.11 -4.55
CA ASP A 87 -25.89 -12.92 -5.58
C ASP A 87 -26.06 -14.39 -5.12
N PRO A 88 -27.31 -14.85 -4.85
CA PRO A 88 -27.56 -16.21 -4.41
C PRO A 88 -27.29 -17.26 -5.48
N GLU A 89 -27.39 -16.93 -6.78
CA GLU A 89 -27.10 -17.86 -7.86
C GLU A 89 -25.60 -18.13 -7.96
N LEU A 90 -24.79 -17.07 -7.90
CA LEU A 90 -23.33 -17.19 -7.85
C LEU A 90 -22.88 -17.99 -6.62
N SER A 91 -23.48 -17.74 -5.46
CA SER A 91 -23.20 -18.50 -4.24
C SER A 91 -23.50 -19.99 -4.42
N ALA A 92 -24.68 -20.34 -4.96
CA ALA A 92 -25.05 -21.73 -5.25
C ALA A 92 -24.09 -22.38 -6.26
N GLN A 93 -23.66 -21.65 -7.28
CA GLN A 93 -22.69 -22.10 -8.27
C GLN A 93 -21.33 -22.43 -7.64
N ILE A 94 -20.85 -21.56 -6.75
CA ILE A 94 -19.58 -21.77 -6.03
C ILE A 94 -19.69 -22.97 -5.09
N ILE A 95 -20.79 -23.10 -4.34
CA ILE A 95 -21.04 -24.28 -3.48
C ILE A 95 -21.00 -25.57 -4.30
N ARG A 96 -21.66 -25.61 -5.46
CA ARG A 96 -21.64 -26.79 -6.35
C ARG A 96 -20.22 -27.13 -6.82
N THR A 97 -19.46 -26.12 -7.23
CA THR A 97 -18.06 -26.28 -7.67
C THR A 97 -17.15 -26.77 -6.55
N LEU A 98 -17.38 -26.32 -5.31
CA LEU A 98 -16.62 -26.78 -4.14
C LEU A 98 -16.96 -28.23 -3.79
N ARG A 99 -18.22 -28.64 -3.93
CA ARG A 99 -18.65 -30.04 -3.71
C ARG A 99 -18.03 -31.00 -4.72
N SER A 100 -17.92 -30.62 -5.98
CA SER A 100 -17.34 -31.50 -7.02
C SER A 100 -15.82 -31.69 -6.92
N ARG A 101 -15.14 -30.91 -6.07
CA ARG A 101 -13.69 -31.00 -5.85
C ARG A 101 -13.32 -31.83 -4.62
N ARG A 102 -14.31 -32.25 -3.83
CA ARG A 102 -14.16 -33.10 -2.65
C ARG A 102 -14.58 -34.51 -2.98
#